data_AF-A0A1B8BX47-F1
#
_entry.id   AF-A0A1B8BX47-F1
#
_cell.length_a   1.000
_cell.length_b   1.000
_cell.length_c   1.000
_cell.angle_alpha   90.00
_cell.angle_beta   90.00
_cell.angle_gamma   90.00
#
_symmetry.space_group_name_H-M   'P 1'
#
loop_
_entity.id
_entity.type
_entity.pdbx_description
1 polymer ?
#
loop_
_entity_poly.entity_id
_entity_poly.type
_entity_poly.pdbx_seq_one_letter_code
_entity_poly.pdbx_strand_id
1 'polypeptide(L)'
;MVALSRRQEVQCHKSHLNKSSSASSLKGSPVPKEESPVPNIFPLKCKKTQCIFYIGDDRQSYDRQMRKFSKPDKMMDHVERHLEKRTLGKYECCHPVCKAEGLLLDNIILFKNHVEMVHGIRLRDEKDVS
;
A
#
# COMPACT_ATOMS: atom_id res chain seq x y z
N MET A 1 12.17 -43.41 -23.87
CA MET A 1 10.82 -43.10 -23.34
C MET A 1 10.90 -41.73 -22.70
N VAL A 2 10.14 -40.75 -23.19
CA VAL A 2 10.22 -39.36 -22.72
C VAL A 2 9.13 -39.13 -21.67
N ALA A 3 9.54 -38.77 -20.45
CA ALA A 3 8.62 -38.43 -19.36
C ALA A 3 8.33 -36.92 -19.37
N LEU A 4 7.04 -36.56 -19.44
CA LEU A 4 6.58 -35.17 -19.26
C LEU A 4 6.10 -34.99 -17.82
N SER A 5 6.79 -34.14 -17.06
CA SER A 5 6.46 -33.81 -15.68
C SER A 5 5.56 -32.57 -15.62
N ARG A 6 4.34 -32.73 -15.09
CA ARG A 6 3.30 -31.69 -14.95
C ARG A 6 3.54 -30.90 -13.65
N ARG A 7 3.75 -29.59 -13.78
CA ARG A 7 3.99 -28.67 -12.65
C ARG A 7 2.68 -28.34 -11.90
N GLN A 8 2.84 -28.20 -10.59
CA GLN A 8 1.83 -28.09 -9.53
C GLN A 8 1.14 -26.72 -9.48
N GLU A 9 -0.18 -26.71 -9.26
CA GLU A 9 -1.04 -25.52 -9.16
C GLU A 9 -1.02 -24.91 -7.76
N VAL A 10 -1.11 -23.57 -7.71
CA VAL A 10 -1.14 -22.74 -6.50
C VAL A 10 -2.56 -22.69 -5.96
N GLN A 11 -2.79 -23.19 -4.76
CA GLN A 11 -4.02 -22.98 -4.01
C GLN A 11 -3.72 -22.24 -2.70
N CYS A 12 -4.00 -20.93 -2.67
CA CYS A 12 -4.05 -20.16 -1.44
C CYS A 12 -5.47 -20.28 -0.87
N HIS A 13 -5.61 -21.03 0.22
CA HIS A 13 -6.88 -21.32 0.86
C HIS A 13 -7.49 -20.08 1.53
N LYS A 14 -8.79 -19.92 1.28
CA LYS A 14 -9.73 -19.03 1.96
C LYS A 14 -9.87 -19.45 3.43
N SER A 15 -9.89 -18.50 4.37
CA SER A 15 -10.48 -18.68 5.70
C SER A 15 -11.46 -17.53 5.95
N HIS A 16 -12.75 -17.79 5.76
CA HIS A 16 -13.74 -18.25 6.74
C HIS A 16 -14.29 -17.12 7.63
N LEU A 17 -15.48 -16.69 7.23
CA LEU A 17 -16.38 -15.79 7.92
C LEU A 17 -17.03 -16.58 9.08
N ASN A 18 -16.77 -16.21 10.33
CA ASN A 18 -17.50 -16.78 11.46
C ASN A 18 -18.17 -15.64 12.25
N LYS A 19 -19.50 -15.72 12.35
CA LYS A 19 -20.38 -14.84 13.11
C LYS A 19 -21.04 -15.69 14.19
N SER A 20 -20.95 -15.31 15.47
CA SER A 20 -21.98 -15.56 16.48
C SER A 20 -21.69 -14.79 17.78
N SER A 21 -22.79 -14.51 18.48
CA SER A 21 -22.97 -13.58 19.59
C SER A 21 -22.87 -14.29 20.95
N SER A 22 -22.54 -13.52 22.01
CA SER A 22 -23.31 -13.40 23.28
C SER A 22 -22.48 -13.42 24.58
N ALA A 23 -22.47 -12.23 25.23
CA ALA A 23 -22.66 -11.90 26.66
C ALA A 23 -21.76 -12.41 27.82
N SER A 24 -21.26 -11.39 28.56
CA SER A 24 -21.15 -11.22 30.03
C SER A 24 -19.89 -11.70 30.78
N SER A 25 -19.07 -10.76 31.27
CA SER A 25 -19.08 -10.35 32.69
C SER A 25 -18.09 -9.23 32.98
N LEU A 26 -18.49 -8.42 33.95
CA LEU A 26 -17.93 -7.15 34.39
C LEU A 26 -16.52 -7.27 35.01
N LYS A 27 -15.72 -6.20 34.84
CA LYS A 27 -15.20 -5.30 35.90
C LYS A 27 -13.74 -4.92 35.69
N GLY A 28 -13.50 -3.62 35.50
CA GLY A 28 -12.18 -2.99 35.58
C GLY A 28 -12.03 -1.82 34.60
N SER A 29 -12.23 -0.59 35.08
CA SER A 29 -11.96 0.67 34.38
C SER A 29 -11.23 1.60 35.37
N PRO A 30 -10.48 2.63 34.94
CA PRO A 30 -9.68 2.80 33.74
C PRO A 30 -8.20 3.04 34.13
N VAL A 31 -7.25 2.54 33.33
CA VAL A 31 -5.93 3.18 33.27
C VAL A 31 -5.91 3.92 31.95
N PRO A 32 -5.85 5.26 31.93
CA PRO A 32 -5.46 5.97 30.73
C PRO A 32 -4.01 5.57 30.51
N LYS A 33 -3.77 4.59 29.64
CA LYS A 33 -2.49 4.53 28.97
C LYS A 33 -2.49 5.76 28.09
N GLU A 34 -1.81 6.79 28.60
CA GLU A 34 -1.28 7.89 27.83
C GLU A 34 -0.43 7.26 26.73
N GLU A 35 -1.08 6.83 25.65
CA GLU A 35 -0.42 6.43 24.44
C GLU A 35 0.00 7.74 23.80
N SER A 36 1.15 8.24 24.24
CA SER A 36 1.95 9.21 23.49
C SER A 36 1.87 8.75 22.03
N PRO A 37 1.25 9.52 21.12
CA PRO A 37 1.22 9.14 19.73
C PRO A 37 2.65 9.31 19.26
N VAL A 38 3.44 8.23 19.31
CA VAL A 38 4.61 8.10 18.45
C VAL A 38 4.00 8.40 17.08
N PRO A 39 4.36 9.54 16.45
CA PRO A 39 3.82 9.79 15.13
C PRO A 39 4.25 8.55 14.34
N ASN A 40 3.32 7.87 13.69
CA ASN A 40 3.68 6.79 12.78
C ASN A 40 4.45 7.47 11.65
N ILE A 41 5.75 7.67 11.87
CA ILE A 41 6.63 8.42 10.99
C ILE A 41 6.89 7.47 9.83
N PHE A 42 6.13 7.65 8.76
CA PHE A 42 6.45 6.99 7.51
C PHE A 42 7.76 7.59 7.00
N PRO A 43 8.76 6.74 6.71
CA PRO A 43 10.02 7.24 6.18
C PRO A 43 9.74 7.88 4.82
N LEU A 44 10.21 9.11 4.64
CA LEU A 44 10.03 9.84 3.37
C LEU A 44 10.57 9.02 2.19
N LYS A 45 11.72 8.37 2.39
CA LYS A 45 12.28 7.37 1.47
C LYS A 45 11.66 6.01 1.75
N CYS A 46 10.87 5.53 0.80
CA CYS A 46 10.18 4.26 0.88
C CYS A 46 11.05 3.12 0.32
N LYS A 47 10.78 1.88 0.73
CA LYS A 47 11.43 0.72 0.10
C LYS A 47 10.82 0.48 -1.29
N LYS A 48 11.64 -0.02 -2.23
CA LYS A 48 11.22 -0.39 -3.60
C LYS A 48 10.09 -1.43 -3.67
N THR A 49 9.75 -2.08 -2.55
CA THR A 49 8.68 -3.07 -2.45
C THR A 49 7.48 -2.58 -1.65
N GLN A 50 7.46 -1.30 -1.23
CA GLN A 50 6.31 -0.68 -0.58
C GLN A 50 5.45 0.06 -1.60
N CYS A 51 4.14 0.07 -1.36
CA CYS A 51 3.19 0.79 -2.18
C CYS A 51 2.88 2.14 -1.53
N ILE A 52 3.08 3.24 -2.28
CA ILE A 52 2.83 4.60 -1.78
C ILE A 52 1.37 4.82 -1.37
N PHE A 53 0.43 4.13 -2.03
CA PHE A 53 -0.99 4.19 -1.70
C PHE A 53 -1.33 3.51 -0.39
N TYR A 54 -0.60 2.45 -0.01
CA TYR A 54 -0.80 1.80 1.28
C TYR A 54 -0.25 2.64 2.43
N ILE A 55 0.90 3.28 2.22
CA ILE A 55 1.51 4.16 3.23
C ILE A 55 0.56 5.30 3.62
N GLY A 56 -0.19 5.81 2.65
CA GLY A 56 -1.11 6.92 2.84
C GLY A 56 -2.54 6.57 3.20
N ASP A 57 -2.88 5.29 3.33
CA ASP A 57 -4.25 4.85 3.57
C ASP A 57 -4.54 4.84 5.07
N ASP A 58 -5.02 5.98 5.58
CA ASP A 58 -5.36 6.18 6.99
C ASP A 58 -6.42 5.22 7.54
N ARG A 59 -7.15 4.53 6.65
CA ARG A 59 -8.15 3.52 7.03
C ARG A 59 -7.55 2.18 7.45
N GLN A 60 -6.24 2.02 7.28
CA GLN A 60 -5.51 0.77 7.46
C GLN A 60 -4.68 0.79 8.74
N SER A 61 -4.43 -0.38 9.32
CA SER A 61 -3.45 -0.50 10.40
C SER A 61 -2.03 -0.21 9.88
N TYR A 62 -1.15 0.24 10.77
CA TYR A 62 0.24 0.53 10.46
C TYR A 62 0.98 -0.64 9.77
N ASP A 63 0.75 -1.87 10.23
CA ASP A 63 1.31 -3.07 9.60
C ASP A 63 0.89 -3.21 8.13
N ARG A 64 -0.40 -2.93 7.84
CA ARG A 64 -0.94 -3.01 6.49
C ARG A 64 -0.44 -1.87 5.60
N GLN A 65 -0.24 -0.68 6.16
CA GLN A 65 0.36 0.47 5.47
C GLN A 65 1.84 0.21 5.13
N MET A 66 2.57 -0.42 6.06
CA MET A 66 3.99 -0.76 5.91
C MET A 66 4.24 -2.07 5.15
N ARG A 67 3.18 -2.77 4.74
CA ARG A 67 3.24 -4.04 4.03
C ARG A 67 4.14 -3.91 2.79
N LYS A 68 4.95 -4.95 2.60
CA LYS A 68 5.85 -5.08 1.45
C LYS A 68 5.37 -6.20 0.53
N PHE A 69 5.60 -6.00 -0.75
CA PHE A 69 5.53 -7.05 -1.74
C PHE A 69 6.81 -7.88 -1.71
N SER A 70 6.73 -9.15 -2.09
CA SER A 70 7.91 -10.02 -2.16
C SER A 70 8.87 -9.63 -3.28
N LYS A 71 8.36 -9.01 -4.36
CA LYS A 71 9.14 -8.59 -5.53
C LYS A 71 8.78 -7.17 -5.96
N PRO A 72 9.75 -6.33 -6.39
CA PRO A 72 9.48 -4.99 -6.91
C PRO A 72 8.51 -4.97 -8.08
N ASP A 73 8.63 -5.90 -9.03
CA ASP A 73 7.73 -5.95 -10.20
C ASP A 73 6.26 -6.10 -9.81
N LYS A 74 5.99 -6.92 -8.79
CA LYS A 74 4.62 -7.10 -8.27
C LYS A 74 4.10 -5.88 -7.53
N MET A 75 4.99 -5.11 -6.91
CA MET A 75 4.63 -3.81 -6.34
C MET A 75 4.29 -2.83 -7.46
N MET A 76 5.10 -2.77 -8.52
CA MET A 76 4.86 -1.88 -9.67
C MET A 76 3.54 -2.20 -10.37
N ASP A 77 3.29 -3.48 -10.71
CA ASP A 77 2.02 -3.93 -11.30
C ASP A 77 0.82 -3.54 -10.40
N HIS A 78 1.00 -3.59 -9.09
CA HIS A 78 -0.03 -3.22 -8.12
C HIS A 78 -0.28 -1.71 -8.08
N VAL A 79 0.79 -0.90 -8.12
CA VAL A 79 0.70 0.57 -8.19
C VAL A 79 0.05 1.03 -9.49
N GLU A 80 0.39 0.40 -10.62
CA GLU A 80 -0.20 0.70 -11.93
C GLU A 80 -1.72 0.54 -11.90
N ARG A 81 -2.23 -0.52 -11.27
CA ARG A 81 -3.67 -0.72 -11.06
C ARG A 81 -4.33 0.38 -10.21
N HIS A 82 -3.62 1.01 -9.28
CA HIS A 82 -4.15 2.18 -8.55
C HIS A 82 -4.27 3.40 -9.46
N LEU A 83 -3.29 3.58 -10.35
CA LEU A 83 -3.28 4.68 -11.31
C LEU A 83 -4.37 4.50 -12.38
N GLU A 84 -4.55 3.30 -12.93
CA GLU A 84 -5.62 2.97 -13.88
C GLU A 84 -7.03 3.22 -13.31
N LYS A 85 -7.20 3.01 -12.00
CA LYS A 85 -8.47 3.25 -11.30
C LYS A 85 -8.71 4.71 -10.96
N ARG A 86 -7.68 5.55 -10.96
CA ARG A 86 -7.84 6.99 -10.79
C ARG A 86 -8.33 7.57 -12.11
N THR A 87 -9.36 8.39 -12.03
CA THR A 87 -9.81 9.20 -13.16
C THR A 87 -8.68 10.11 -13.63
N LEU A 88 -8.59 10.32 -14.95
CA LEU A 88 -7.70 11.29 -15.57
C LEU A 88 -7.92 12.66 -14.88
N GLY A 89 -6.85 13.26 -14.37
CA GLY A 89 -6.92 14.51 -13.62
C GLY A 89 -5.72 14.70 -12.70
N LYS A 90 -5.94 15.42 -11.59
CA LYS A 90 -4.91 15.75 -10.61
C LYS A 90 -4.58 14.53 -9.75
N TYR A 91 -3.28 14.27 -9.58
CA TYR A 91 -2.71 13.20 -8.78
C TYR A 91 -2.22 13.77 -7.46
N GLU A 92 -2.82 13.29 -6.37
CA GLU A 92 -2.35 13.59 -5.02
C GLU A 92 -1.41 12.48 -4.56
N CYS A 93 -0.30 12.88 -3.95
CA CYS A 93 0.57 11.92 -3.26
C CYS A 93 -0.10 11.48 -1.95
N CYS A 94 -0.18 10.16 -1.76
CA CYS A 94 -0.79 9.60 -0.56
C CYS A 94 0.14 9.66 0.67
N HIS A 95 1.44 9.92 0.50
CA HIS A 95 2.36 9.97 1.63
C HIS A 95 1.93 11.07 2.64
N PRO A 96 1.84 10.78 3.95
CA PRO A 96 1.30 11.75 4.92
C PRO A 96 2.00 13.10 4.93
N VAL A 97 3.32 13.13 4.71
CA VAL A 97 4.09 14.38 4.57
C VAL A 97 3.65 15.17 3.33
N CYS A 98 3.63 14.56 2.15
CA CYS A 98 3.23 15.23 0.92
C CYS A 98 1.74 15.63 0.91
N LYS A 99 0.90 14.85 1.60
CA LYS A 99 -0.52 15.15 1.80
C LYS A 99 -0.71 16.38 2.70
N ALA A 100 0.07 16.50 3.76
CA ALA A 100 0.07 17.68 4.63
C ALA A 100 0.55 18.95 3.89
N GLU A 101 1.46 18.80 2.92
CA GLU A 101 1.90 19.88 2.03
C GLU A 101 0.86 20.25 0.95
N GLY A 102 -0.21 19.48 0.80
CA GLY A 102 -1.25 19.75 -0.21
C GLY A 102 -0.75 19.62 -1.64
N LEU A 103 0.24 18.76 -1.88
CA LEU A 103 0.92 18.65 -3.17
C LEU A 103 0.00 17.97 -4.20
N LEU A 104 -0.48 18.78 -5.15
CA LEU A 104 -1.31 18.35 -6.30
C LEU A 104 -0.47 18.35 -7.57
N LEU A 105 -0.47 17.24 -8.29
CA LEU A 105 0.29 17.08 -9.53
C LEU A 105 -0.68 16.94 -10.70
N ASP A 106 -0.57 17.78 -11.72
CA ASP A 106 -1.58 17.83 -12.79
C ASP A 106 -1.52 16.66 -13.77
N ASN A 107 -0.46 15.85 -13.75
CA ASN A 107 -0.31 14.71 -14.64
C ASN A 107 0.41 13.51 -13.98
N ILE A 108 0.26 12.34 -14.60
CA ILE A 108 0.80 11.06 -14.12
C ILE A 108 2.34 11.00 -14.15
N ILE A 109 2.97 11.63 -15.15
CA ILE A 109 4.42 11.73 -15.29
C ILE A 109 5.01 12.53 -14.11
N LEU A 110 4.40 13.68 -13.78
CA LEU A 110 4.79 14.49 -12.63
C LEU A 110 4.62 13.71 -11.33
N PHE A 111 3.54 12.93 -11.20
CA PHE A 111 3.36 12.01 -10.09
C PHE A 111 4.47 10.95 -9.99
N LYS A 112 4.78 10.25 -11.10
CA LYS A 112 5.84 9.24 -11.14
C LYS A 112 7.21 9.85 -10.77
N ASN A 113 7.53 11.02 -11.32
CA ASN A 113 8.75 11.75 -11.01
C ASN A 113 8.81 12.17 -9.53
N HIS A 114 7.70 12.67 -8.97
CA HIS A 114 7.61 12.98 -7.55
C HIS A 114 7.88 11.74 -6.69
N VAL A 115 7.25 10.61 -7.01
CA VAL A 115 7.43 9.36 -6.27
C VAL A 115 8.87 8.85 -6.37
N GLU A 116 9.53 9.00 -7.51
CA GLU A 116 10.94 8.64 -7.64
C GLU A 116 11.86 9.58 -6.85
N MET A 117 11.74 10.90 -7.06
CA MET A 117 12.63 11.88 -6.46
C MET A 117 12.43 12.00 -4.94
N VAL A 118 11.19 12.03 -4.47
CA VAL A 118 10.86 12.21 -3.05
C VAL A 118 10.91 10.86 -2.34
N HIS A 119 10.26 9.83 -2.88
CA HIS A 119 10.10 8.55 -2.19
C HIS A 119 11.09 7.45 -2.59
N GLY A 120 11.91 7.66 -3.64
CA GLY A 120 12.92 6.68 -4.06
C GLY A 120 12.33 5.43 -4.73
N ILE A 121 11.06 5.48 -5.14
CA ILE A 121 10.40 4.40 -5.85
C ILE A 121 10.30 4.78 -7.32
N ARG A 122 11.07 4.10 -8.17
CA ARG A 122 10.95 4.24 -9.62
C ARG A 122 9.77 3.40 -10.13
N LEU A 123 8.72 4.08 -10.55
CA LEU A 123 7.56 3.46 -11.19
C LEU A 123 7.84 3.20 -12.67
N ARG A 124 7.04 2.34 -13.30
CA ARG A 124 7.19 2.09 -14.74
C ARG A 124 6.74 3.32 -15.51
N ASP A 125 7.56 3.74 -16.46
CA ASP A 125 7.16 4.68 -17.50
C ASP A 125 6.06 4.02 -18.35
N GLU A 126 5.09 4.80 -18.82
CA GLU A 126 4.20 4.27 -19.86
C GLU A 126 5.10 3.83 -21.00
N LYS A 127 5.01 2.55 -21.37
CA LYS A 127 5.69 2.08 -22.57
C LYS A 127 5.18 2.97 -23.69
N ASP A 128 6.06 3.78 -24.28
CA ASP A 128 5.84 4.33 -25.61
C ASP A 128 5.47 3.13 -26.50
N VAL A 129 4.17 2.96 -26.76
CA VAL A 129 3.69 2.06 -27.78
C VAL A 129 4.08 2.74 -29.09
N SER A 130 5.26 2.39 -29.59
CA SER A 130 5.69 2.69 -30.95
C SER A 130 4.83 1.95 -31.97
#